data_AF-A0A937FL57-F1
#
_entry.id   AF-A0A937FL57-F1
#
_cell.length_a   1.000
_cell.length_b   1.000
_cell.length_c   1.000
_cell.angle_alpha   90.00
_cell.angle_beta   90.00
_cell.angle_gamma   90.00
#
_symmetry.space_group_name_H-M   'P 1'
#
loop_
_entity.id
_entity.type
_entity.pdbx_description
1 polymer ?
#
loop_
_entity_poly.entity_id
_entity_poly.type
_entity_poly.pdbx_seq_one_letter_code
_entity_poly.pdbx_strand_id
1 'polypeptide(L)' 'MAKPKQTKKDKVRAMLERADGATLDAICKATGWQAHSARAALSRFRKAGHTVERSTPSDGKGRARYRITASPAATE' A
#
# COMPACT_ATOMS: atom_id res chain seq x y z
N MET A 1 1.76 -9.34 -23.78
CA MET A 1 1.63 -9.01 -22.34
C MET A 1 1.23 -7.55 -22.22
N ALA A 2 -0.04 -7.25 -21.93
CA ALA A 2 -0.54 -5.88 -21.89
C ALA A 2 -0.01 -5.19 -20.62
N LYS A 3 0.89 -4.22 -20.79
CA LYS A 3 1.44 -3.38 -19.72
C LYS A 3 0.24 -2.75 -18.97
N PRO A 4 -0.04 -3.11 -17.70
CA PRO A 4 -1.25 -2.66 -17.05
C PRO A 4 -1.18 -1.14 -16.95
N LYS A 5 -2.21 -0.49 -17.48
CA LYS A 5 -2.45 0.95 -17.45
C LYS A 5 -2.18 1.42 -16.01
N GLN A 6 -1.09 2.16 -15.76
CA GLN A 6 -0.67 2.55 -14.41
C GLN A 6 -1.84 3.21 -13.69
N THR A 7 -2.51 2.44 -12.84
CA THR A 7 -3.65 2.96 -12.10
C THR A 7 -3.13 3.63 -10.84
N LYS A 8 -3.94 4.51 -10.23
CA LYS A 8 -3.62 5.05 -8.90
C LYS A 8 -3.31 3.94 -7.89
N LYS A 9 -3.86 2.73 -8.06
CA LYS A 9 -3.56 1.55 -7.24
C LYS A 9 -2.14 1.03 -7.47
N ASP A 10 -1.66 0.94 -8.72
CA ASP A 10 -0.27 0.53 -9.00
C ASP A 10 0.74 1.48 -8.38
N LYS A 11 0.46 2.79 -8.41
CA LYS A 11 1.30 3.80 -7.73
C LYS A 11 1.37 3.53 -6.23
N VAL A 12 0.23 3.23 -5.59
CA VAL A 12 0.19 2.91 -4.15
C VAL A 12 0.92 1.60 -3.86
N ARG A 13 0.74 0.57 -4.69
CA ARG A 13 1.46 -0.71 -4.54
C ARG A 13 2.97 -0.49 -4.58
N ALA A 14 3.47 0.23 -5.58
CA ALA A 14 4.89 0.56 -5.70
C ALA A 14 5.43 1.39 -4.52
N MET A 15 4.60 2.22 -3.88
CA MET A 15 4.97 2.95 -2.66
C MET A 15 5.04 2.01 -1.44
N LEU A 16 4.13 1.04 -1.34
CA LEU A 16 4.07 0.08 -0.23
C LEU A 16 5.13 -1.02 -0.34
N GLU A 17 5.55 -1.39 -1.54
CA GLU A 17 6.62 -2.38 -1.81
C GLU A 17 8.02 -1.83 -1.47
N ARG A 18 8.17 -0.52 -1.27
CA ARG A 18 9.44 0.08 -0.83
C ARG A 18 9.83 -0.39 0.57
N ALA A 19 11.13 -0.38 0.85
CA ALA A 19 11.68 -0.76 2.15
C ALA A 19 11.07 0.07 3.32
N ASP A 20 10.83 1.36 3.11
CA ASP A 20 10.22 2.25 4.10
C ASP A 20 8.70 2.09 4.25
N GLY A 21 8.04 1.41 3.31
CA GLY A 21 6.59 1.39 3.17
C GLY A 21 6.00 2.79 2.94
N ALA A 22 4.71 2.95 3.24
CA ALA A 22 4.01 4.23 3.17
C ALA A 22 2.99 4.39 4.30
N THR A 23 2.83 5.63 4.78
CA THR A 23 1.76 5.97 5.71
C THR A 23 0.45 6.24 4.97
N LEU A 24 -0.68 6.14 5.68
CA LEU A 24 -1.98 6.55 5.13
C LEU A 24 -1.96 7.98 4.56
N ASP A 25 -1.29 8.91 5.25
CA ASP A 25 -1.17 10.31 4.81
C ASP A 25 -0.40 10.45 3.49
N ALA A 26 0.72 9.71 3.35
CA ALA A 26 1.50 9.68 2.12
C ALA A 26 0.70 9.09 0.94
N ILE A 27 -0.07 8.03 1.19
CA ILE A 27 -0.97 7.43 0.19
C ILE A 27 -2.03 8.45 -0.24
N CYS A 28 -2.68 9.10 0.72
CA CYS A 28 -3.68 10.14 0.46
C CYS A 28 -3.08 11.29 -0.38
N LYS A 29 -1.92 11.83 0.02
CA LYS A 29 -1.22 12.89 -0.73
C LYS A 29 -0.82 12.48 -2.15
N ALA A 30 -0.32 11.26 -2.33
CA ALA A 30 0.16 10.80 -3.63
C ALA A 30 -0.98 10.47 -4.63
N THR A 31 -2.18 10.16 -4.12
CA THR A 31 -3.34 9.72 -4.91
C THR A 31 -4.50 10.71 -4.96
N GLY A 32 -4.54 11.66 -4.01
CA GLY A 32 -5.69 12.51 -3.74
C GLY A 32 -6.85 11.78 -3.03
N TRP A 33 -6.62 10.59 -2.47
CA TRP A 33 -7.66 9.84 -1.77
C TRP A 33 -7.89 10.32 -0.35
N GLN A 34 -9.11 10.12 0.14
CA GLN A 34 -9.41 10.23 1.55
C GLN A 34 -8.94 8.97 2.31
N ALA A 35 -8.77 9.11 3.63
CA ALA A 35 -8.27 8.04 4.49
C ALA A 35 -9.09 6.75 4.40
N HIS A 36 -10.42 6.85 4.25
CA HIS A 36 -11.29 5.68 4.11
C HIS A 36 -11.03 4.93 2.77
N SER A 37 -10.79 5.65 1.67
CA SER A 37 -10.52 5.05 0.36
C SER A 37 -9.14 4.39 0.32
N ALA A 38 -8.15 5.00 0.98
CA ALA A 38 -6.83 4.40 1.15
C ALA A 38 -6.89 3.11 1.98
N ARG A 39 -7.66 3.07 3.07
CA ARG A 39 -7.92 1.83 3.83
C ARG A 39 -8.62 0.76 2.98
N ALA A 40 -9.59 1.15 2.15
CA ALA A 40 -10.23 0.23 1.23
C ALA A 40 -9.23 -0.35 0.20
N ALA A 41 -8.28 0.46 -0.28
CA ALA A 41 -7.19 -0.02 -1.15
C ALA A 41 -6.29 -1.03 -0.44
N LEU A 42 -5.87 -0.75 0.81
CA LEU A 42 -5.08 -1.68 1.63
C LEU A 42 -5.80 -3.01 1.84
N SER A 43 -7.10 -2.98 2.14
CA SER A 43 -7.92 -4.20 2.26
C SER A 43 -7.98 -4.97 0.93
N ARG A 44 -8.13 -4.27 -0.20
CA ARG A 44 -8.11 -4.90 -1.53
C ARG A 44 -6.76 -5.54 -1.84
N PHE A 45 -5.64 -4.94 -1.46
CA PHE A 45 -4.32 -5.57 -1.64
C PHE A 45 -4.20 -6.87 -0.85
N ARG A 46 -4.68 -6.90 0.39
CA ARG A 46 -4.72 -8.14 1.20
C ARG A 46 -5.57 -9.23 0.55
N LYS A 47 -6.75 -8.85 0.02
CA LYS A 47 -7.62 -9.78 -0.72
C LYS A 47 -7.01 -10.26 -2.03
N ALA A 48 -6.18 -9.45 -2.67
CA ALA A 48 -5.47 -9.82 -3.90
C ALA A 48 -4.25 -10.73 -3.63
N GLY A 49 -3.98 -11.09 -2.37
CA GLY A 49 -2.86 -11.96 -2.00
C GLY A 49 -1.58 -11.23 -1.58
N HIS A 50 -1.60 -9.90 -1.49
CA HIS A 50 -0.45 -9.14 -0.98
C HIS A 50 -0.43 -9.18 0.55
N THR A 51 0.72 -9.53 1.12
CA THR A 51 0.96 -9.43 2.57
C THR A 51 1.29 -7.99 2.92
N VAL A 52 0.29 -7.28 3.44
CA VAL A 52 0.43 -5.91 3.95
C VAL A 52 0.72 -5.96 5.45
N GLU A 53 1.97 -5.71 5.82
CA GLU A 53 2.38 -5.48 7.19
C GLU A 53 2.01 -4.05 7.63
N ARG A 54 1.58 -3.90 8.88
CA ARG A 54 1.35 -2.61 9.51
C ARG A 54 2.31 -2.47 10.66
N SER A 55 3.24 -1.54 10.55
CA SER A 55 4.19 -1.21 11.62
C SER A 55 3.77 0.13 12.23
N THR A 56 3.46 0.12 13.52
CA THR A 56 3.29 1.35 14.31
C THR A 56 4.62 1.68 14.98
N PRO A 57 5.08 2.93 14.94
CA PRO A 57 6.30 3.32 15.65
C PRO A 57 6.09 3.10 17.16
N SER A 58 7.09 2.52 17.81
CA SER A 58 7.05 2.10 19.22
C SER A 58 6.77 3.26 20.19
N ASP A 59 7.03 4.49 19.76
CA ASP A 59 6.77 5.70 20.54
C ASP A 59 5.28 6.05 20.68
N GLY A 60 4.38 5.36 19.98
CA GLY A 60 2.93 5.59 20.01
C GLY A 60 2.47 6.93 19.38
N LYS A 61 3.40 7.87 19.13
CA LYS A 61 3.15 9.22 18.59
C LYS A 61 3.19 9.30 17.07
N GLY A 62 3.65 8.25 16.39
CA GLY A 62 3.82 8.28 14.93
C GLY A 62 2.69 7.59 14.16
N ARG A 63 2.51 8.00 12.90
CA ARG A 63 1.48 7.43 12.01
C ARG A 63 1.84 5.99 11.64
N ALA A 64 0.84 5.11 11.62
CA ALA A 64 1.01 3.73 11.15
C ALA A 64 1.58 3.71 9.72
N ARG A 65 2.66 2.93 9.54
CA ARG A 65 3.26 2.64 8.24
C ARG A 65 2.74 1.30 7.75
N TYR A 66 2.46 1.23 6.46
CA TYR A 66 2.03 0.03 5.78
C TYR A 66 3.09 -0.37 4.78
N ARG A 67 3.43 -1.65 4.75
CA ARG A 67 4.45 -2.20 3.84
C ARG A 67 3.95 -3.49 3.22
N ILE A 68 4.21 -3.70 1.93
CA ILE A 68 3.98 -4.99 1.29
C ILE A 68 5.27 -5.81 1.45
N THR A 69 5.22 -6.89 2.23
CA THR A 69 6.37 -7.77 2.52
C THR A 69 6.38 -9.02 1.67
N ALA A 70 5.21 -9.43 1.17
CA ALA A 70 5.10 -10.42 0.12
C ALA A 70 4.10 -9.90 -0.92
N SER A 71 4.55 -9.74 -2.16
CA SER A 71 3.64 -9.75 -3.29
C SER A 71 3.35 -11.22 -3.59
N PRO A 72 2.09 -11.64 -3.88
CA PRO A 72 1.90 -12.94 -4.47
C PRO A 72 2.70 -12.85 -5.77
N ALA A 73 3.78 -13.63 -5.86
CA ALA A 73 4.55 -13.75 -7.07
C ALA A 73 3.52 -13.86 -8.19
N ALA A 74 3.57 -12.94 -9.15
CA ALA A 74 2.75 -13.04 -10.33
C ALA A 74 3.03 -14.44 -10.89
N THR A 75 2.13 -15.37 -10.61
CA THR A 75 2.16 -16.68 -11.24
C THR A 75 1.80 -16.38 -12.68
N GLU A 76 2.84 -16.21 -13.49
CA GLU A 76 2.74 -16.35 -14.95
C GLU A 76 2.19 -17.74 -15.30
#